data_AF-A0AAU4QHL5-F1
#
_entry.id   AF-A0AAU4QHL5-F1
#
_cell.length_a   1.000
_cell.length_b   1.000
_cell.length_c   1.000
_cell.angle_alpha   90.00
_cell.angle_beta   90.00
_cell.angle_gamma   90.00
#
_symmetry.space_group_name_H-M   'P 1'
#
loop_
_entity.id
_entity.type
_entity.pdbx_description
1 polymer ?
#
loop_
_entity_poly.entity_id
_entity_poly.type
_entity_poly.pdbx_seq_one_letter_code
_entity_poly.pdbx_strand_id
1 'polypeptide(L)'
;MADELELLRGANPVPVDGPHFGDGPLDHCAERHLDRLLRERAPATVTPAPATAVPRRRTRLAWGLAATAVVAALVSALLFTGQTAPAVAAPRPLVVRTDSSPVPLKELAERAERAAADNAPALRKGTHVQAWSLAMSDRKPPITLPIERIVRWHADDSHTEIVVATDPRHPGRPVLTDEDGEPRPVEDGHVLSKQTYPRSWSDAPPQSPPPTDVAGLRAYLQEAAYSKTALTTGELLDAVGSLLGTWTLGARESATLARLLADTAGLKPLGQVTDRLGRRGQAYVLDLPGTREMLIMDPATGAVLGLETTFTKAEPEYGVKAGDVMSYSAWMR
;
A
#
# COMPACT_ATOMS: atom_id res chain seq x y z
N MET A 1 25.89 -6.84 33.60
CA MET A 1 25.30 -6.58 32.27
C MET A 1 23.87 -6.19 32.54
N ALA A 2 23.51 -4.92 32.32
CA ALA A 2 22.13 -4.48 32.52
C ALA A 2 21.24 -5.13 31.46
N ASP A 3 20.05 -5.57 31.87
CA ASP A 3 19.05 -6.21 31.01
C ASP A 3 18.62 -5.20 29.93
N GLU A 4 18.56 -5.62 28.67
CA GLU A 4 18.24 -4.74 27.53
C GLU A 4 16.82 -4.11 27.71
N LEU A 5 15.97 -4.79 28.48
CA LEU A 5 14.68 -4.30 28.98
C LEU A 5 14.80 -3.16 30.00
N GLU A 6 15.83 -3.11 30.84
CA GLU A 6 16.07 -1.97 31.75
C GLU A 6 16.49 -0.72 30.98
N LEU A 7 17.28 -0.87 29.91
CA LEU A 7 17.67 0.25 29.04
C LEU A 7 16.46 0.85 28.30
N LEU A 8 15.53 0.01 27.85
CA LEU A 8 14.30 0.46 27.21
C LEU A 8 13.29 1.08 28.19
N ARG A 9 13.21 0.57 29.42
CA ARG A 9 12.39 1.20 30.49
C ARG A 9 12.95 2.54 30.95
N GLY A 10 14.28 2.70 30.93
CA GLY A 10 14.95 3.96 31.28
C GLY A 10 14.85 5.02 30.19
N ALA A 11 14.71 4.61 28.92
CA ALA A 11 14.50 5.49 27.78
C ALA A 11 13.04 5.97 27.72
N ASN A 12 12.58 6.70 28.75
CA ASN A 12 11.27 7.33 28.75
C ASN A 12 11.17 8.32 27.56
N PRO A 13 10.43 8.00 26.48
CA PRO A 13 10.44 8.79 25.26
C PRO A 13 9.56 10.05 25.37
N VAL A 14 8.95 10.30 26.54
CA VAL A 14 8.11 11.45 26.79
C VAL A 14 9.00 12.65 27.19
N PRO A 15 8.83 13.82 26.55
CA PRO A 15 9.54 15.04 26.95
C PRO A 15 9.35 15.31 28.44
N VAL A 16 10.37 15.86 29.11
CA VAL A 16 10.35 16.15 30.56
C VAL A 16 9.16 17.06 30.95
N ASP A 17 8.66 17.85 29.99
CA ASP A 17 7.52 18.76 30.14
C ASP A 17 6.21 18.23 29.53
N GLY A 18 6.18 16.98 29.06
CA GLY A 18 4.99 16.31 28.54
C GLY A 18 4.13 15.73 29.66
N PRO A 19 2.82 15.53 29.46
CA PRO A 19 1.99 14.84 30.45
C PRO A 19 2.57 13.44 30.69
N HIS A 20 3.03 13.18 31.92
CA HIS A 20 3.55 11.89 32.32
C HIS A 20 2.45 10.83 32.19
N PHE A 21 2.52 9.99 31.17
CA PHE A 21 1.77 8.73 31.14
C PHE A 21 2.46 7.77 32.12
N GLY A 22 2.12 7.88 33.41
CA GLY A 22 2.57 6.92 34.41
C GLY A 22 1.82 5.60 34.26
N ASP A 23 2.44 4.49 34.70
CA ASP A 23 1.83 3.16 34.85
C ASP A 23 0.72 3.09 35.93
N GLY A 24 0.12 4.24 36.26
CA GLY A 24 -1.01 4.35 37.17
C GLY A 24 -2.33 3.97 36.49
N PRO A 25 -3.40 3.79 37.28
CA PRO A 25 -4.74 3.62 36.71
C PRO A 25 -5.05 4.77 35.77
N LEU A 26 -5.69 4.45 34.63
CA LEU A 26 -6.15 5.44 33.68
C LEU A 26 -6.99 6.50 34.42
N ASP A 27 -6.81 7.77 34.09
CA ASP A 27 -7.70 8.78 34.64
C ASP A 27 -9.15 8.53 34.20
N HIS A 28 -10.12 9.03 34.97
CA HIS A 28 -11.54 8.79 34.70
C HIS A 28 -12.01 9.31 33.32
N CYS A 29 -11.27 10.20 32.67
CA CYS A 29 -11.57 10.63 31.32
C CYS A 29 -11.12 9.56 30.30
N ALA A 30 -9.91 9.04 30.46
CA ALA A 30 -9.34 7.95 29.67
C ALA A 30 -10.13 6.65 29.86
N GLU A 31 -10.53 6.30 31.09
CA GLU A 31 -11.40 5.15 31.38
C GLU A 31 -12.74 5.26 30.64
N ARG A 32 -13.41 6.42 30.71
CA ARG A 32 -14.68 6.65 30.00
C ARG A 32 -14.51 6.61 28.48
N HIS A 33 -13.37 7.07 27.98
CA HIS A 33 -13.07 7.02 26.55
C HIS A 33 -12.83 5.57 26.09
N LEU A 34 -12.07 4.79 26.86
CA LEU A 34 -11.82 3.37 26.61
C LEU A 34 -13.11 2.57 26.68
N ASP A 35 -13.94 2.80 27.70
CA ASP A 35 -15.25 2.16 27.84
C ASP A 35 -16.17 2.45 26.66
N ARG A 36 -16.11 3.67 26.12
CA ARG A 36 -16.87 4.03 24.92
C ARG A 36 -16.38 3.26 23.69
N LEU A 37 -15.06 3.11 23.52
CA LEU A 37 -14.47 2.36 22.41
C LEU A 37 -14.78 0.86 22.49
N LEU A 38 -14.75 0.29 23.69
CA LEU A 38 -15.07 -1.12 23.91
C LEU A 38 -16.56 -1.41 23.67
N ARG A 39 -17.45 -0.50 24.07
CA ARG A 39 -18.89 -0.61 23.80
C ARG A 39 -19.24 -0.38 22.34
N GLU A 40 -18.49 0.44 21.60
CA GLU A 40 -18.65 0.59 20.14
C GLU A 40 -18.23 -0.69 19.37
N ARG A 41 -17.51 -1.63 20.01
CA ARG A 41 -16.99 -2.86 19.38
C ARG A 41 -17.77 -4.14 19.72
N ALA A 42 -18.76 -4.08 20.60
CA ALA A 42 -19.60 -5.23 20.92
C ALA A 42 -20.73 -5.39 19.86
N PRO A 43 -20.95 -6.59 19.27
CA PRO A 43 -22.01 -6.80 18.31
C PRO A 43 -23.37 -6.79 19.02
N ALA A 44 -24.20 -5.79 18.74
CA ALA A 44 -25.55 -5.71 19.27
C ALA A 44 -26.43 -6.81 18.64
N THR A 45 -26.90 -7.72 19.48
CA THR A 45 -27.97 -8.68 19.19
C THR A 45 -29.24 -7.89 18.85
N VAL A 46 -29.81 -8.15 17.66
CA VAL A 46 -30.97 -7.45 17.12
C VAL A 46 -32.26 -8.11 17.60
N THR A 47 -33.14 -7.33 18.23
CA THR A 47 -34.58 -7.63 18.34
C THR A 47 -35.38 -6.38 17.90
N PRO A 48 -36.41 -6.47 17.05
CA PRO A 48 -37.06 -5.29 16.48
C PRO A 48 -38.42 -4.93 17.12
N ALA A 49 -38.67 -3.64 17.37
CA ALA A 49 -40.00 -2.99 17.43
C ALA A 49 -39.85 -1.43 17.48
N PRO A 50 -40.89 -0.60 17.20
CA PRO A 50 -40.83 0.37 16.11
C PRO A 50 -40.86 1.87 16.47
N ALA A 51 -40.39 2.67 15.49
CA ALA A 51 -40.72 4.04 15.09
C ALA A 51 -40.78 5.19 16.13
N THR A 52 -39.86 6.17 16.00
CA THR A 52 -40.14 7.61 15.76
C THR A 52 -38.85 8.46 15.66
N ALA A 53 -38.75 9.20 14.54
CA ALA A 53 -38.07 10.49 14.28
C ALA A 53 -36.55 10.77 14.54
N VAL A 54 -36.02 11.53 13.56
CA VAL A 54 -34.84 12.45 13.51
C VAL A 54 -33.52 11.88 12.95
N PRO A 55 -32.91 12.53 11.90
CA PRO A 55 -31.78 11.96 11.17
C PRO A 55 -30.47 12.18 11.92
N ARG A 56 -29.84 11.10 12.40
CA ARG A 56 -28.47 11.15 12.92
C ARG A 56 -27.49 10.88 11.78
N ARG A 57 -26.78 11.95 11.40
CA ARG A 57 -25.57 11.95 10.58
C ARG A 57 -24.52 11.01 11.20
N ARG A 58 -24.38 9.78 10.68
CA ARG A 58 -23.20 8.92 10.86
C ARG A 58 -23.12 7.91 9.72
N THR A 59 -22.08 8.01 8.93
CA THR A 59 -21.39 6.83 8.39
C THR A 59 -19.90 7.16 8.42
N ARG A 60 -19.23 6.60 9.43
CA ARG A 60 -17.77 6.54 9.50
C ARG A 60 -17.32 5.67 8.33
N LEU A 61 -16.57 6.24 7.40
CA LEU A 61 -15.84 5.51 6.38
C LEU A 61 -14.70 4.75 7.06
N ALA A 62 -14.85 3.43 7.15
CA ALA A 62 -13.76 2.53 7.44
C ALA A 62 -12.86 2.47 6.20
N TRP A 63 -11.66 3.02 6.29
CA TRP A 63 -10.68 2.99 5.21
C TRP A 63 -9.86 1.70 5.24
N GLY A 64 -9.70 1.09 4.07
CA GLY A 64 -8.86 -0.08 3.82
C GLY A 64 -7.42 0.15 4.28
N LEU A 65 -6.97 -0.70 5.20
CA LEU A 65 -5.63 -0.72 5.77
C LEU A 65 -4.97 -2.02 5.31
N ALA A 66 -4.23 -1.98 4.21
CA ALA A 66 -3.27 -3.04 3.91
C ALA A 66 -2.02 -2.51 3.19
N ALA A 67 -2.16 -1.65 2.17
CA ALA A 67 -0.99 -1.00 1.55
C ALA A 67 -0.55 0.30 2.26
N THR A 68 -1.41 0.86 3.12
CA THR A 68 -1.21 2.12 3.84
C THR A 68 -0.37 1.98 5.11
N ALA A 69 -0.16 0.79 5.67
CA ALA A 69 0.49 0.65 6.98
C ALA A 69 2.00 0.99 6.96
N VAL A 70 2.74 0.55 5.93
CA VAL A 70 4.19 0.86 5.81
C VAL A 70 4.41 2.34 5.46
N VAL A 71 3.57 2.90 4.58
CA VAL A 71 3.65 4.31 4.20
C VAL A 71 3.19 5.23 5.35
N ALA A 72 2.11 4.92 6.06
CA ALA A 72 1.60 5.73 7.17
C ALA A 72 2.56 5.76 8.38
N ALA A 73 3.27 4.66 8.66
CA ALA A 73 4.29 4.62 9.71
C ALA A 73 5.50 5.51 9.38
N LEU A 74 5.97 5.47 8.12
CA LEU A 74 7.05 6.34 7.64
C LEU A 74 6.61 7.82 7.56
N VAL A 75 5.38 8.10 7.14
CA VAL A 75 4.77 9.45 7.14
C VAL A 75 4.73 10.04 8.54
N SER A 76 4.40 9.22 9.55
CA SER A 76 4.42 9.66 10.95
C SER A 76 5.83 10.05 11.39
N ALA A 77 6.85 9.23 11.10
CA ALA A 77 8.24 9.53 11.44
C ALA A 77 8.77 10.81 10.74
N LEU A 78 8.40 11.06 9.47
CA LEU A 78 8.75 12.29 8.77
C LEU A 78 8.10 13.55 9.36
N LEU A 79 6.85 13.45 9.82
CA LEU A 79 6.15 14.56 10.46
C LEU A 79 6.75 14.90 11.84
N PHE A 80 7.29 13.91 12.57
CA PHE A 80 7.94 14.11 13.87
C PHE A 80 9.37 14.68 13.78
N THR A 81 10.08 14.52 12.66
CA THR A 81 11.46 15.01 12.50
C THR A 81 11.57 16.44 11.98
N GLY A 82 10.44 17.11 11.68
CA GLY A 82 10.43 18.50 11.19
C GLY A 82 11.05 18.68 9.79
N GLN A 83 11.31 17.58 9.09
CA GLN A 83 11.95 17.60 7.77
C GLN A 83 10.89 17.92 6.71
N THR A 84 11.08 19.05 6.03
CA THR A 84 10.15 19.54 5.01
C THR A 84 10.54 18.97 3.65
N ALA A 85 9.91 17.87 3.24
CA ALA A 85 9.84 17.54 1.82
C ALA A 85 9.09 18.69 1.11
N PRO A 86 9.56 19.20 -0.05
CA PRO A 86 8.86 20.26 -0.75
C PRO A 86 7.45 19.78 -1.11
N ALA A 87 6.44 20.48 -0.58
CA ALA A 87 5.04 20.23 -0.88
C ALA A 87 4.79 20.53 -2.36
N VAL A 88 4.55 19.50 -3.16
CA VAL A 88 4.08 19.64 -4.54
C VAL A 88 2.59 19.33 -4.58
N ALA A 89 1.86 20.05 -5.45
CA ALA A 89 0.44 19.82 -5.67
C ALA A 89 0.18 18.35 -6.00
N ALA A 90 -0.96 17.82 -5.54
CA ALA A 90 -1.35 16.43 -5.77
C ALA A 90 -1.19 16.07 -7.26
N PRO A 91 -0.53 14.94 -7.59
CA PRO A 91 -0.39 14.49 -8.96
C PRO A 91 -1.76 14.38 -9.62
N ARG A 92 -1.82 14.75 -10.90
CA ARG A 92 -3.01 14.49 -11.71
C ARG A 92 -3.16 12.98 -11.93
N PRO A 93 -4.41 12.49 -12.06
CA PRO A 93 -4.67 11.09 -12.29
C PRO A 93 -4.15 10.68 -13.67
N LEU A 94 -3.79 9.42 -13.83
CA LEU A 94 -3.29 8.92 -15.10
C LEU A 94 -4.36 9.00 -16.19
N VAL A 95 -3.91 9.41 -17.38
CA VAL A 95 -4.79 9.63 -18.54
C VAL A 95 -4.65 8.46 -19.49
N VAL A 96 -5.80 7.92 -19.90
CA VAL A 96 -5.90 6.85 -20.89
C VAL A 96 -5.62 7.43 -22.27
N ARG A 97 -4.84 6.70 -23.08
CA ARG A 97 -4.56 7.10 -24.45
C ARG A 97 -5.84 7.05 -25.28
N THR A 98 -6.16 8.15 -25.95
CA THR A 98 -7.39 8.34 -26.73
C THR A 98 -7.60 7.26 -27.81
N ASP A 99 -6.52 6.75 -28.39
CA ASP A 99 -6.59 5.77 -29.50
C ASP A 99 -6.30 4.33 -29.03
N SER A 100 -6.52 4.03 -27.76
CA SER A 100 -6.25 2.71 -27.20
C SER A 100 -7.52 1.88 -27.05
N SER A 101 -7.47 0.63 -27.53
CA SER A 101 -8.53 -0.34 -27.30
C SER A 101 -8.39 -0.97 -25.92
N PRO A 102 -9.45 -1.01 -25.10
CA PRO A 102 -9.47 -1.77 -23.86
C PRO A 102 -9.27 -3.26 -24.13
N VAL A 103 -8.38 -3.92 -23.37
CA VAL A 103 -8.16 -5.38 -23.46
C VAL A 103 -8.80 -6.05 -22.25
N PRO A 104 -9.73 -7.02 -22.42
CA PRO A 104 -10.32 -7.76 -21.30
C PRO A 104 -9.26 -8.49 -20.47
N LEU A 105 -9.45 -8.58 -19.15
CA LEU A 105 -8.49 -9.27 -18.26
C LEU A 105 -8.28 -10.75 -18.64
N LYS A 106 -9.32 -11.42 -19.14
CA LYS A 106 -9.20 -12.82 -19.60
C LYS A 106 -8.21 -12.96 -20.76
N GLU A 107 -8.27 -12.05 -21.73
CA GLU A 107 -7.33 -12.04 -22.85
C GLU A 107 -5.91 -11.67 -22.39
N LEU A 108 -5.78 -10.73 -21.43
CA LEU A 108 -4.49 -10.41 -20.83
C LEU A 108 -3.90 -11.63 -20.08
N ALA A 109 -4.71 -12.35 -19.32
CA ALA A 109 -4.29 -13.55 -18.61
C ALA A 109 -3.78 -14.64 -19.57
N GLU A 110 -4.50 -14.88 -20.67
CA GLU A 110 -4.05 -15.83 -21.72
C GLU A 110 -2.74 -15.41 -22.40
N ARG A 111 -2.46 -14.10 -22.50
CA ARG A 111 -1.17 -13.59 -22.99
C ARG A 111 -0.06 -13.83 -21.96
N ALA A 112 -0.34 -13.53 -20.69
CA ALA A 112 0.59 -13.72 -19.58
C ALA A 112 0.98 -15.20 -19.42
N GLU A 113 0.02 -16.13 -19.51
CA GLU A 113 0.25 -17.57 -19.47
C GLU A 113 1.20 -18.03 -20.59
N ARG A 114 1.01 -17.52 -21.81
CA ARG A 114 1.92 -17.81 -22.94
C ARG A 114 3.32 -17.24 -22.71
N ALA A 115 3.42 -16.01 -22.20
CA ALA A 115 4.70 -15.37 -21.91
C ALA A 115 5.47 -16.06 -20.77
N ALA A 116 4.79 -16.77 -19.87
CA ALA A 116 5.41 -17.47 -18.75
C ALA A 116 6.14 -18.78 -19.15
N ALA A 117 6.01 -19.25 -20.40
CA ALA A 117 6.59 -20.50 -20.86
C ALA A 117 8.09 -20.41 -21.22
N ASP A 118 8.63 -19.21 -21.49
CA ASP A 118 9.96 -19.01 -22.08
C ASP A 118 10.89 -18.19 -21.17
N ASN A 119 12.07 -18.71 -20.78
CA ASN A 119 13.19 -17.99 -20.10
C ASN A 119 12.76 -16.83 -19.18
N ALA A 120 11.69 -17.05 -18.43
CA ALA A 120 10.90 -15.96 -17.90
C ALA A 120 11.47 -15.50 -16.55
N PRO A 121 11.29 -14.23 -16.16
CA PRO A 121 11.72 -13.75 -14.85
C PRO A 121 11.23 -14.69 -13.74
N ALA A 122 12.15 -15.08 -12.86
CA ALA A 122 11.86 -15.92 -11.70
C ALA A 122 11.33 -15.07 -10.54
N LEU A 123 10.52 -15.69 -9.69
CA LEU A 123 10.07 -15.11 -8.42
C LEU A 123 11.29 -14.79 -7.54
N ARG A 124 11.27 -13.59 -6.93
CA ARG A 124 12.32 -13.15 -5.99
C ARG A 124 11.67 -12.56 -4.74
N LYS A 125 12.17 -12.93 -3.56
CA LYS A 125 11.79 -12.26 -2.31
C LYS A 125 12.46 -10.89 -2.25
N GLY A 126 11.69 -9.85 -1.92
CA GLY A 126 12.11 -8.46 -1.99
C GLY A 126 11.31 -7.67 -3.01
N THR A 127 11.40 -6.35 -2.91
CA THR A 127 10.64 -5.42 -3.74
C THR A 127 11.48 -4.21 -4.10
N HIS A 128 11.15 -3.56 -5.19
CA HIS A 128 11.63 -2.23 -5.54
C HIS A 128 10.44 -1.42 -6.03
N VAL A 129 10.09 -0.36 -5.31
CA VAL A 129 8.85 0.38 -5.55
C VAL A 129 9.09 1.88 -5.41
N GLN A 130 8.54 2.65 -6.35
CA GLN A 130 8.30 4.09 -6.15
C GLN A 130 6.84 4.28 -5.77
N ALA A 131 6.60 5.01 -4.69
CA ALA A 131 5.28 5.28 -4.17
C ALA A 131 5.07 6.77 -3.93
N TRP A 132 3.84 7.24 -4.13
CA TRP A 132 3.40 8.60 -3.86
C TRP A 132 2.15 8.49 -3.02
N SER A 133 2.09 9.23 -1.92
CA SER A 133 0.89 9.26 -1.08
C SER A 133 0.56 10.68 -0.67
N LEU A 134 -0.74 10.98 -0.68
CA LEU A 134 -1.26 12.24 -0.18
C LEU A 134 -1.30 12.20 1.35
N ALA A 135 -0.42 12.96 1.99
CA ALA A 135 -0.50 13.21 3.42
C ALA A 135 -1.46 14.38 3.67
N MET A 136 -2.54 14.09 4.39
CA MET A 136 -3.54 15.08 4.80
C MET A 136 -3.25 15.55 6.22
N SER A 137 -3.60 16.79 6.52
CA SER A 137 -3.59 17.31 7.89
C SER A 137 -4.71 18.32 8.08
N ASP A 138 -5.21 18.45 9.30
CA ASP A 138 -6.36 19.32 9.60
C ASP A 138 -6.07 20.82 9.38
N ARG A 139 -4.79 21.21 9.38
CA ARG A 139 -4.38 22.64 9.37
C ARG A 139 -3.42 23.03 8.27
N LYS A 140 -2.93 22.08 7.46
CA LYS A 140 -2.02 22.36 6.35
C LYS A 140 -2.59 21.75 5.07
N PRO A 141 -2.37 22.40 3.91
CA PRO A 141 -2.72 21.82 2.63
C PRO A 141 -2.14 20.40 2.48
N PRO A 142 -2.84 19.51 1.76
CA PRO A 142 -2.37 18.16 1.58
C PRO A 142 -1.07 18.19 0.77
N ILE A 143 -0.10 17.38 1.19
CA ILE A 143 1.21 17.29 0.54
C ILE A 143 1.38 15.90 -0.05
N THR A 144 1.94 15.79 -1.24
CA THR A 144 2.33 14.49 -1.78
C THR A 144 3.73 14.14 -1.31
N LEU A 145 3.85 12.94 -0.73
CA LEU A 145 5.10 12.38 -0.26
C LEU A 145 5.54 11.27 -1.22
N PRO A 146 6.50 11.57 -2.12
CA PRO A 146 7.08 10.57 -2.99
C PRO A 146 8.25 9.87 -2.28
N ILE A 147 8.26 8.55 -2.33
CA ILE A 147 9.33 7.72 -1.78
C ILE A 147 9.74 6.67 -2.79
N GLU A 148 10.96 6.18 -2.64
CA GLU A 148 11.43 4.97 -3.26
C GLU A 148 11.93 4.02 -2.18
N ARG A 149 11.55 2.75 -2.31
CA ARG A 149 11.86 1.70 -1.35
C ARG A 149 12.44 0.50 -2.08
N ILE A 150 13.58 0.03 -1.59
CA ILE A 150 14.17 -1.24 -1.97
C ILE A 150 14.25 -2.14 -0.74
N VAL A 151 13.74 -3.37 -0.88
CA VAL A 151 13.95 -4.47 0.08
C VAL A 151 14.71 -5.59 -0.62
N ARG A 152 15.82 -6.03 -0.04
CA ARG A 152 16.60 -7.18 -0.54
C ARG A 152 16.75 -8.20 0.57
N TRP A 153 16.34 -9.43 0.25
CA TRP A 153 16.45 -10.57 1.16
C TRP A 153 17.71 -11.35 0.85
N HIS A 154 18.40 -11.75 1.91
CA HIS A 154 19.53 -12.65 1.85
C HIS A 154 19.06 -14.10 2.01
N ALA A 155 19.93 -15.05 1.64
CA ALA A 155 19.63 -16.48 1.72
C ALA A 155 19.43 -17.00 3.16
N ASP A 156 19.86 -16.22 4.16
CA ASP A 156 19.76 -16.56 5.57
C ASP A 156 18.52 -15.97 6.27
N ASP A 157 17.58 -15.43 5.48
CA ASP A 157 16.35 -14.71 5.88
C ASP A 157 16.57 -13.37 6.59
N SER A 158 17.80 -12.84 6.60
CA SER A 158 18.01 -11.41 6.88
C SER A 158 17.60 -10.57 5.67
N HIS A 159 17.31 -9.28 5.88
CA HIS A 159 17.05 -8.37 4.77
C HIS A 159 17.52 -6.95 5.04
N THR A 160 17.88 -6.26 3.96
CA THR A 160 18.14 -4.82 3.95
C THR A 160 16.92 -4.08 3.39
N GLU A 161 16.61 -2.96 4.01
CA GLU A 161 15.57 -2.03 3.58
C GLU A 161 16.16 -0.63 3.50
N ILE A 162 16.01 0.00 2.33
CA ILE A 162 16.34 1.41 2.15
C ILE A 162 15.10 2.12 1.63
N VAL A 163 14.80 3.25 2.26
CA VAL A 163 13.74 4.18 1.87
C VAL A 163 14.36 5.57 1.69
N VAL A 164 14.08 6.18 0.55
CA VAL A 164 14.54 7.53 0.21
C VAL A 164 13.37 8.39 -0.22
N ALA A 165 13.42 9.69 0.06
CA ALA A 165 12.52 10.65 -0.55
C ALA A 165 12.95 10.87 -2.01
N THR A 166 11.98 10.94 -2.92
CA THR A 166 12.25 11.25 -4.34
C THR A 166 11.76 12.65 -4.70
N ASP A 167 12.18 13.20 -5.85
CA ASP A 167 11.63 14.47 -6.32
C ASP A 167 10.27 14.22 -7.00
N PRO A 168 9.16 14.74 -6.45
CA PRO A 168 7.84 14.56 -7.07
C PRO A 168 7.73 15.18 -8.46
N ARG A 169 8.64 16.09 -8.84
CA ARG A 169 8.69 16.74 -10.17
C ARG A 169 9.41 15.90 -11.21
N HIS A 170 10.18 14.89 -10.79
CA HIS A 170 10.93 13.99 -11.66
C HIS A 170 10.53 12.53 -11.42
N PRO A 171 9.22 12.19 -11.52
CA PRO A 171 8.78 10.81 -11.36
C PRO A 171 9.42 9.92 -12.43
N GLY A 172 9.76 8.68 -12.06
CA GLY A 172 10.32 7.71 -13.01
C GLY A 172 11.83 7.72 -13.17
N ARG A 173 12.56 8.50 -12.37
CA ARG A 173 14.01 8.34 -12.21
C ARG A 173 14.28 7.63 -10.89
N PRO A 174 14.67 6.35 -10.91
CA PRO A 174 15.11 5.66 -9.70
C PRO A 174 16.29 6.41 -9.09
N VAL A 175 16.21 6.70 -7.80
CA VAL A 175 17.32 7.27 -7.03
C VAL A 175 17.96 6.23 -6.10
N LEU A 176 17.48 4.97 -6.14
CA LEU A 176 18.14 3.80 -5.60
C LEU A 176 18.59 2.85 -6.72
N THR A 177 19.72 2.19 -6.51
CA THR A 177 20.21 1.06 -7.32
C THR A 177 20.61 -0.10 -6.42
N ASP A 178 20.53 -1.30 -6.96
CA ASP A 178 20.99 -2.54 -6.35
C ASP A 178 21.76 -3.42 -7.34
N GLU A 179 22.35 -2.83 -8.40
CA GLU A 179 23.10 -3.56 -9.43
C GLU A 179 24.17 -4.52 -8.86
N ASP A 180 24.73 -4.17 -7.70
CA ASP A 180 25.75 -4.96 -7.00
C ASP A 180 25.16 -5.90 -5.91
N GLY A 181 23.84 -6.06 -5.86
CA GLY A 181 23.10 -6.84 -4.85
C GLY A 181 22.82 -6.10 -3.53
N GLU A 182 23.48 -4.96 -3.31
CA GLU A 182 23.30 -4.11 -2.13
C GLU A 182 22.60 -2.80 -2.49
N PRO A 183 21.45 -2.48 -1.88
CA PRO A 183 20.74 -1.23 -2.13
C PRO A 183 21.60 0.00 -1.74
N ARG A 184 21.70 0.98 -2.64
CA ARG A 184 22.37 2.27 -2.38
C ARG A 184 21.74 3.43 -3.17
N PRO A 185 21.81 4.68 -2.67
CA PRO A 185 21.37 5.84 -3.43
C PRO A 185 22.30 6.12 -4.63
N VAL A 186 21.73 6.68 -5.71
CA VAL A 186 22.43 7.01 -6.98
C VAL A 186 22.60 8.52 -7.19
N GLU A 187 21.75 9.34 -6.56
CA GLU A 187 21.79 10.82 -6.57
C GLU A 187 21.61 11.36 -5.12
N ASP A 188 21.46 12.68 -4.92
CA ASP A 188 21.15 13.35 -3.63
C ASP A 188 19.73 13.00 -3.08
N GLY A 189 19.28 11.77 -3.29
CA GLY A 189 18.06 11.24 -2.68
C GLY A 189 18.21 11.25 -1.17
N HIS A 190 17.34 11.99 -0.48
CA HIS A 190 17.41 12.11 0.97
C HIS A 190 16.99 10.79 1.61
N VAL A 191 17.93 10.09 2.24
CA VAL A 191 17.68 8.82 2.92
C VAL A 191 16.77 9.04 4.11
N LEU A 192 15.59 8.45 4.05
CA LEU A 192 14.58 8.50 5.11
C LEU A 192 14.80 7.38 6.12
N SER A 193 15.13 6.19 5.63
CA SER A 193 15.44 5.02 6.45
C SER A 193 16.44 4.13 5.74
N LYS A 194 17.39 3.58 6.49
CA LYS A 194 18.26 2.48 6.08
C LYS A 194 18.37 1.53 7.25
N GLN A 195 17.83 0.33 7.09
CA GLN A 195 17.76 -0.66 8.16
C GLN A 195 18.23 -2.02 7.63
N THR A 196 18.95 -2.74 8.50
CA THR A 196 19.26 -4.15 8.30
C THR A 196 18.53 -4.92 9.38
N TYR A 197 17.63 -5.78 8.95
CA TYR A 197 16.88 -6.64 9.84
C TYR A 197 17.65 -7.94 9.99
N PRO A 198 18.01 -8.34 11.23
CA PRO A 198 18.66 -9.61 11.46
C PRO A 198 17.73 -10.75 11.07
N ARG A 199 18.25 -11.97 11.07
CA ARG A 199 17.48 -13.21 10.86
C ARG A 199 16.30 -13.22 11.84
N SER A 200 15.14 -12.76 11.39
CA SER A 200 13.98 -12.70 12.24
C SER A 200 13.21 -13.99 12.09
N TRP A 201 12.91 -14.63 13.22
CA TRP A 201 11.70 -15.40 13.38
C TRP A 201 10.53 -14.43 13.16
N SER A 202 9.92 -14.42 11.97
CA SER A 202 8.88 -13.46 11.60
C SER A 202 7.49 -14.09 11.69
N ASP A 203 6.67 -13.63 12.64
CA ASP A 203 5.33 -14.14 12.97
C ASP A 203 4.17 -13.52 12.14
N ALA A 204 4.42 -13.10 10.89
CA ALA A 204 3.34 -12.63 10.00
C ALA A 204 3.45 -13.23 8.58
N PRO A 205 2.78 -14.39 8.36
CA PRO A 205 2.69 -15.08 7.09
C PRO A 205 1.65 -14.48 6.11
N PRO A 206 1.72 -14.90 4.83
CA PRO A 206 2.65 -15.91 4.35
C PRO A 206 4.00 -15.34 3.91
N GLN A 207 5.06 -15.77 4.59
CA GLN A 207 6.46 -15.63 4.18
C GLN A 207 6.86 -16.68 3.14
N SER A 208 6.01 -17.70 2.94
CA SER A 208 6.18 -18.71 1.92
C SER A 208 6.06 -18.10 0.52
N PRO A 209 6.71 -18.68 -0.50
CA PRO A 209 6.50 -18.26 -1.89
C PRO A 209 5.00 -18.30 -2.26
N PRO A 210 4.47 -17.30 -2.99
CA PRO A 210 3.10 -17.34 -3.49
C PRO A 210 2.88 -18.56 -4.40
N PRO A 211 1.77 -19.30 -4.22
CA PRO A 211 1.42 -20.43 -5.09
C PRO A 211 1.20 -19.99 -6.54
N THR A 212 1.52 -20.88 -7.49
CA THR A 212 1.35 -20.65 -8.93
C THR A 212 0.02 -21.17 -9.48
N ASP A 213 -0.92 -21.58 -8.62
CA ASP A 213 -2.29 -21.93 -9.01
C ASP A 213 -3.30 -20.91 -8.43
N VAL A 214 -4.41 -20.71 -9.14
CA VAL A 214 -5.37 -19.64 -8.80
C VAL A 214 -6.03 -19.85 -7.43
N ALA A 215 -6.34 -21.10 -7.06
CA ALA A 215 -6.99 -21.39 -5.79
C ALA A 215 -6.03 -21.18 -4.61
N GLY A 216 -4.80 -21.67 -4.74
CA GLY A 216 -3.71 -21.45 -3.79
C GLY A 216 -3.37 -19.97 -3.63
N LEU A 217 -3.23 -19.23 -4.73
CA LEU A 217 -2.94 -17.79 -4.67
C LEU A 217 -4.10 -17.01 -4.01
N ARG A 218 -5.35 -17.40 -4.25
CA ARG A 218 -6.51 -16.79 -3.57
C ARG A 218 -6.46 -17.02 -2.06
N ALA A 219 -6.19 -18.25 -1.62
CA ALA A 219 -6.08 -18.58 -0.21
C ALA A 219 -4.91 -17.84 0.45
N TYR A 220 -3.77 -17.78 -0.25
CA TYR A 220 -2.59 -17.02 0.17
C TYR A 220 -2.90 -15.54 0.41
N LEU A 221 -3.57 -14.88 -0.54
CA LEU A 221 -3.91 -13.46 -0.43
C LEU A 221 -4.95 -13.21 0.68
N GLN A 222 -5.86 -14.15 0.88
CA GLN A 222 -6.83 -14.08 1.97
C GLN A 222 -6.15 -14.20 3.35
N GLU A 223 -5.16 -15.09 3.49
CA GLU A 223 -4.34 -15.22 4.69
C GLU A 223 -3.51 -13.94 4.93
N ALA A 224 -2.86 -13.41 3.90
CA ALA A 224 -2.09 -12.18 3.97
C ALA A 224 -2.93 -10.96 4.38
N ALA A 225 -4.22 -10.96 4.01
CA ALA A 225 -5.19 -9.95 4.41
C ALA A 225 -5.80 -10.20 5.81
N TYR A 226 -5.39 -11.28 6.50
CA TYR A 226 -5.98 -11.74 7.77
C TYR A 226 -7.50 -11.90 7.71
N SER A 227 -8.04 -12.22 6.54
CA SER A 227 -9.48 -12.29 6.32
C SER A 227 -10.02 -13.70 6.51
N LYS A 228 -11.12 -13.82 7.24
CA LYS A 228 -11.85 -15.09 7.41
C LYS A 228 -12.88 -15.32 6.30
N THR A 229 -13.12 -14.32 5.46
CA THR A 229 -14.12 -14.36 4.39
C THR A 229 -13.47 -14.11 3.04
N ALA A 230 -14.17 -14.46 1.96
CA ALA A 230 -13.72 -14.15 0.61
C ALA A 230 -13.50 -12.63 0.47
N LEU A 231 -12.35 -12.26 -0.11
CA LEU A 231 -12.01 -10.86 -0.37
C LEU A 231 -12.93 -10.28 -1.45
N THR A 232 -13.41 -9.06 -1.22
CA THR A 232 -13.94 -8.21 -2.28
C THR A 232 -12.83 -7.84 -3.28
N THR A 233 -13.20 -7.35 -4.46
CA THR A 233 -12.21 -6.95 -5.47
C THR A 233 -11.29 -5.84 -4.98
N GLY A 234 -11.79 -4.89 -4.17
CA GLY A 234 -10.96 -3.85 -3.56
C GLY A 234 -9.97 -4.42 -2.54
N GLU A 235 -10.45 -5.26 -1.61
CA GLU A 235 -9.59 -5.94 -0.63
C GLU A 235 -8.56 -6.86 -1.31
N LEU A 236 -8.91 -7.44 -2.46
CA LEU A 236 -7.97 -8.22 -3.27
C LEU A 236 -6.86 -7.34 -3.86
N LEU A 237 -7.19 -6.16 -4.40
CA LEU A 237 -6.18 -5.22 -4.92
C LEU A 237 -5.25 -4.72 -3.81
N ASP A 238 -5.80 -4.46 -2.63
CA ASP A 238 -5.05 -4.16 -1.41
C ASP A 238 -4.08 -5.30 -1.05
N ALA A 239 -4.55 -6.55 -1.03
CA ALA A 239 -3.72 -7.73 -0.77
C ALA A 239 -2.64 -7.94 -1.85
N VAL A 240 -2.93 -7.62 -3.12
CA VAL A 240 -1.96 -7.63 -4.21
C VAL A 240 -0.86 -6.58 -3.99
N GLY A 241 -1.22 -5.38 -3.52
CA GLY A 241 -0.24 -4.37 -3.11
C GLY A 241 0.72 -4.88 -2.03
N SER A 242 0.18 -5.56 -1.00
CA SER A 242 0.99 -6.18 0.06
C SER A 242 1.89 -7.31 -0.46
N LEU A 243 1.37 -8.17 -1.36
CA LEU A 243 2.14 -9.22 -2.03
C LEU A 243 3.33 -8.61 -2.77
N LEU A 244 3.11 -7.59 -3.59
CA LEU A 244 4.14 -6.91 -4.38
C LEU A 244 5.10 -6.08 -3.52
N GLY A 245 4.68 -5.68 -2.33
CA GLY A 245 5.54 -5.06 -1.31
C GLY A 245 6.52 -6.05 -0.66
N THR A 246 6.33 -7.35 -0.88
CA THR A 246 7.14 -8.43 -0.29
C THR A 246 7.89 -9.24 -1.36
N TRP A 247 7.26 -9.44 -2.52
CA TRP A 247 7.74 -10.28 -3.60
C TRP A 247 7.82 -9.52 -4.92
N THR A 248 8.90 -9.75 -5.66
CA THR A 248 8.99 -9.42 -7.07
C THR A 248 8.52 -10.65 -7.85
N LEU A 249 7.29 -10.59 -8.35
CA LEU A 249 6.65 -11.73 -9.01
C LEU A 249 7.36 -12.12 -10.31
N GLY A 250 7.59 -13.42 -10.48
CA GLY A 250 8.02 -14.00 -11.73
C GLY A 250 6.88 -14.06 -12.75
N ALA A 251 7.16 -14.59 -13.93
CA ALA A 251 6.17 -14.67 -15.00
C ALA A 251 5.03 -15.65 -14.68
N ARG A 252 5.34 -16.77 -14.01
CA ARG A 252 4.31 -17.76 -13.60
C ARG A 252 3.36 -17.15 -12.58
N GLU A 253 3.88 -16.49 -11.55
CA GLU A 253 3.07 -15.84 -10.53
C GLU A 253 2.30 -14.64 -11.09
N SER A 254 2.90 -13.89 -12.02
CA SER A 254 2.21 -12.80 -12.73
C SER A 254 1.04 -13.32 -13.57
N ALA A 255 1.21 -14.44 -14.28
CA ALA A 255 0.16 -15.07 -15.06
C ALA A 255 -0.98 -15.60 -14.16
N THR A 256 -0.64 -16.29 -13.07
CA THR A 256 -1.63 -16.78 -12.09
C THR A 256 -2.40 -15.62 -11.45
N LEU A 257 -1.72 -14.52 -11.11
CA LEU A 257 -2.37 -13.31 -10.61
C LEU A 257 -3.29 -12.68 -11.66
N ALA A 258 -2.85 -12.57 -12.91
CA ALA A 258 -3.71 -12.06 -14.00
C ALA A 258 -4.96 -12.93 -14.18
N ARG A 259 -4.82 -14.26 -14.08
CA ARG A 259 -5.95 -15.19 -14.14
C ARG A 259 -6.89 -15.03 -12.94
N LEU A 260 -6.36 -14.91 -11.73
CA LEU A 260 -7.14 -14.65 -10.52
C LEU A 260 -7.99 -13.37 -10.67
N LEU A 261 -7.38 -12.29 -11.15
CA LEU A 261 -8.03 -11.00 -11.36
C LEU A 261 -9.09 -11.05 -12.46
N ALA A 262 -8.85 -11.83 -13.53
CA ALA A 262 -9.80 -12.01 -14.62
C ALA A 262 -11.12 -12.67 -14.20
N ASP A 263 -11.11 -13.41 -13.08
CA ASP A 263 -12.29 -14.06 -12.50
C ASP A 263 -13.00 -13.18 -11.44
N THR A 264 -12.52 -11.94 -11.21
CA THR A 264 -13.16 -11.00 -10.29
C THR A 264 -14.24 -10.16 -10.96
N ALA A 265 -15.23 -9.74 -10.19
CA ALA A 265 -16.24 -8.80 -10.65
C ALA A 265 -15.79 -7.35 -10.41
N GLY A 266 -16.23 -6.42 -11.26
CA GLY A 266 -16.09 -4.97 -11.02
C GLY A 266 -14.86 -4.30 -11.64
N LEU A 267 -13.81 -5.05 -11.98
CA LEU A 267 -12.66 -4.53 -12.72
C LEU A 267 -13.01 -4.33 -14.20
N LYS A 268 -13.14 -3.07 -14.62
CA LYS A 268 -13.51 -2.70 -16.00
C LYS A 268 -12.26 -2.35 -16.80
N PRO A 269 -12.04 -2.93 -18.00
CA PRO A 269 -10.94 -2.54 -18.86
C PRO A 269 -11.14 -1.10 -19.36
N LEU A 270 -10.09 -0.28 -19.28
CA LEU A 270 -10.18 1.15 -19.60
C LEU A 270 -9.40 1.53 -20.87
N GLY A 271 -8.22 0.93 -21.11
CA GLY A 271 -7.36 1.25 -22.25
C GLY A 271 -5.88 1.27 -21.87
N GLN A 272 -5.03 1.75 -22.77
CA GLN A 272 -3.60 1.89 -22.50
C GLN A 272 -3.30 3.18 -21.74
N VAL A 273 -2.37 3.10 -20.79
CA VAL A 273 -1.82 4.24 -20.03
C VAL A 273 -0.29 4.22 -20.12
N THR A 274 0.32 5.38 -19.85
CA THR A 274 1.75 5.45 -19.54
C THR A 274 1.87 5.68 -18.04
N ASP A 275 2.52 4.76 -17.35
CA ASP A 275 2.65 4.79 -15.89
C ASP A 275 3.65 5.88 -15.44
N ARG A 276 3.80 6.09 -14.13
CA ARG A 276 4.71 7.14 -13.60
C ARG A 276 6.19 6.85 -13.81
N LEU A 277 6.55 5.64 -14.21
CA LEU A 277 7.91 5.27 -14.59
C LEU A 277 8.11 5.32 -16.13
N GLY A 278 7.14 5.85 -16.87
CA GLY A 278 7.21 5.98 -18.34
C GLY A 278 6.91 4.68 -19.10
N ARG A 279 6.44 3.63 -18.41
CA ARG A 279 6.16 2.31 -19.01
C ARG A 279 4.75 2.27 -19.57
N ARG A 280 4.57 1.53 -20.66
CA ARG A 280 3.25 1.33 -21.28
C ARG A 280 2.53 0.21 -20.57
N GLY A 281 1.31 0.48 -20.11
CA GLY A 281 0.47 -0.48 -19.42
C GLY A 281 -0.95 -0.53 -19.96
N GLN A 282 -1.66 -1.62 -19.69
CA GLN A 282 -3.10 -1.76 -19.85
C GLN A 282 -3.77 -1.47 -18.50
N ALA A 283 -4.73 -0.54 -18.49
CA ALA A 283 -5.43 -0.09 -17.31
C ALA A 283 -6.78 -0.79 -17.12
N TYR A 284 -7.10 -1.09 -15.87
CA TYR A 284 -8.36 -1.61 -15.38
C TYR A 284 -8.80 -0.77 -14.19
N VAL A 285 -10.09 -0.45 -14.10
CA VAL A 285 -10.62 0.40 -13.02
C VAL A 285 -11.68 -0.29 -12.19
N LEU A 286 -11.63 -0.02 -10.89
CA LEU A 286 -12.66 -0.36 -9.92
C LEU A 286 -13.20 0.93 -9.31
N ASP A 287 -14.49 1.18 -9.50
CA ASP A 287 -15.17 2.33 -8.89
C ASP A 287 -15.64 1.94 -7.48
N LEU A 288 -15.17 2.68 -6.47
CA LEU A 288 -15.54 2.49 -5.06
C LEU A 288 -16.28 3.75 -4.56
N PRO A 289 -16.98 3.66 -3.41
CA PRO A 289 -17.58 4.85 -2.80
C PRO A 289 -16.52 5.91 -2.42
N GLY A 290 -16.45 7.00 -3.18
CA GLY A 290 -15.55 8.13 -2.90
C GLY A 290 -14.16 8.04 -3.54
N THR A 291 -13.79 6.86 -4.05
CA THR A 291 -12.50 6.64 -4.72
C THR A 291 -12.63 5.81 -6.00
N ARG A 292 -11.61 5.85 -6.84
CA ARG A 292 -11.42 4.97 -7.98
C ARG A 292 -10.03 4.37 -7.90
N GLU A 293 -9.96 3.06 -7.99
CA GLU A 293 -8.70 2.33 -8.10
C GLU A 293 -8.42 2.00 -9.55
N MET A 294 -7.18 2.20 -9.99
CA MET A 294 -6.68 1.84 -11.30
C MET A 294 -5.54 0.85 -11.14
N LEU A 295 -5.73 -0.35 -11.66
CA LEU A 295 -4.70 -1.36 -11.83
C LEU A 295 -4.08 -1.22 -13.22
N ILE A 296 -2.75 -1.18 -13.27
CA ILE A 296 -1.96 -1.07 -14.49
C ILE A 296 -1.13 -2.33 -14.64
N MET A 297 -1.32 -3.04 -15.74
CA MET A 297 -0.61 -4.29 -16.02
C MET A 297 0.17 -4.20 -17.34
N ASP A 298 1.30 -4.87 -17.41
CA ASP A 298 2.06 -5.01 -18.64
C ASP A 298 1.23 -5.81 -19.67
N PRO A 299 1.00 -5.27 -20.87
CA PRO A 299 0.07 -5.85 -21.84
C PRO A 299 0.56 -7.17 -22.46
N ALA A 300 1.85 -7.51 -22.31
CA ALA A 300 2.46 -8.70 -22.86
C ALA A 300 2.60 -9.81 -21.79
N THR A 301 3.01 -9.44 -20.58
CA THR A 301 3.42 -10.37 -19.52
C THR A 301 2.43 -10.50 -18.38
N GLY A 302 1.43 -9.60 -18.28
CA GLY A 302 0.50 -9.56 -17.15
C GLY A 302 1.14 -9.12 -15.84
N ALA A 303 2.38 -8.62 -15.88
CA ALA A 303 3.05 -8.02 -14.73
C ALA A 303 2.25 -6.83 -14.18
N VAL A 304 2.01 -6.76 -12.87
CA VAL A 304 1.50 -5.52 -12.27
C VAL A 304 2.58 -4.45 -12.33
N LEU A 305 2.30 -3.37 -13.05
CA LEU A 305 3.19 -2.22 -13.17
C LEU A 305 2.90 -1.19 -12.09
N GLY A 306 1.62 -0.94 -11.81
CA GLY A 306 1.22 0.03 -10.79
C GLY A 306 -0.23 -0.06 -10.33
N LEU A 307 -0.48 0.55 -9.18
CA LEU A 307 -1.81 0.79 -8.60
C LEU A 307 -1.95 2.29 -8.33
N GLU A 308 -3.05 2.89 -8.77
CA GLU A 308 -3.41 4.29 -8.47
C GLU A 308 -4.76 4.33 -7.76
N THR A 309 -4.86 5.10 -6.67
CA THR A 309 -6.14 5.44 -6.06
C THR A 309 -6.38 6.94 -6.20
N THR A 310 -7.53 7.29 -6.76
CA THR A 310 -7.94 8.68 -7.03
C THR A 310 -9.23 9.01 -6.32
N PHE A 311 -9.37 10.22 -5.78
CA PHE A 311 -10.61 10.70 -5.21
C PHE A 311 -11.66 10.94 -6.31
N THR A 312 -12.86 10.36 -6.17
CA THR A 312 -13.97 10.62 -7.11
C THR A 312 -14.85 11.79 -6.69
N LYS A 313 -14.67 12.28 -5.45
CA LYS A 313 -15.36 13.44 -4.88
C LYS A 313 -14.34 14.36 -4.22
N ALA A 314 -14.67 15.65 -4.15
CA ALA A 314 -13.86 16.58 -3.38
C ALA A 314 -14.10 16.39 -1.88
N GLU A 315 -13.04 16.56 -1.08
CA GLU A 315 -13.09 16.61 0.38
C GLU A 315 -12.55 17.98 0.84
N PRO A 316 -13.41 19.02 0.87
CA PRO A 316 -12.98 20.40 1.10
C PRO A 316 -12.31 20.63 2.46
N GLU A 317 -12.68 19.84 3.47
CA GLU A 317 -12.08 19.86 4.81
C GLU A 317 -10.57 19.61 4.76
N TYR A 318 -10.12 18.78 3.82
CA TYR A 318 -8.71 18.43 3.63
C TYR A 318 -8.08 19.11 2.41
N GLY A 319 -8.79 20.06 1.78
CA GLY A 319 -8.32 20.74 0.56
C GLY A 319 -8.20 19.84 -0.67
N VAL A 320 -8.84 18.66 -0.67
CA VAL A 320 -8.77 17.67 -1.75
C VAL A 320 -9.86 17.94 -2.80
N LYS A 321 -9.49 17.89 -4.07
CA LYS A 321 -10.40 18.03 -5.22
C LYS A 321 -10.74 16.66 -5.80
N ALA A 322 -11.90 16.58 -6.45
CA ALA A 322 -12.23 15.42 -7.27
C ALA A 322 -11.18 15.26 -8.38
N GLY A 323 -10.65 14.06 -8.54
CA GLY A 323 -9.56 13.74 -9.45
C GLY A 323 -8.17 13.81 -8.82
N ASP A 324 -8.01 14.30 -7.59
CA ASP A 324 -6.70 14.27 -6.93
C ASP A 324 -6.27 12.81 -6.65
N VAL A 325 -4.99 12.51 -6.87
CA VAL A 325 -4.42 11.19 -6.58
C VAL A 325 -4.16 11.08 -5.09
N MET A 326 -4.80 10.09 -4.47
CA MET A 326 -4.62 9.75 -3.06
C MET A 326 -3.32 8.97 -2.86
N SER A 327 -3.09 7.98 -3.69
CA SER A 327 -1.89 7.15 -3.64
C SER A 327 -1.57 6.56 -5.00
N TYR A 328 -0.29 6.27 -5.21
CA TYR A 328 0.20 5.52 -6.36
C TYR A 328 1.39 4.67 -5.94
N SER A 329 1.47 3.45 -6.44
CA SER A 329 2.65 2.58 -6.34
C SER A 329 3.04 2.11 -7.74
N ALA A 330 4.34 2.13 -8.06
CA ALA A 330 4.91 1.48 -9.23
C ALA A 330 6.06 0.57 -8.85
N TRP A 331 5.94 -0.71 -9.20
CA TRP A 331 6.94 -1.72 -8.92
C TRP A 331 7.93 -1.85 -10.06
N MET A 332 9.22 -1.86 -9.73
CA MET A 332 10.36 -2.12 -10.60
C MET A 332 10.78 -3.59 -10.46
N ARG A 333 11.50 -4.12 -11.46
CA ARG A 333 11.83 -5.54 -11.58
C ARG A 333 13.31 -5.77 -11.81
#